data_AF-A0AAE3U554-F1
#
_entry.id   AF-A0AAE3U554-F1
#
_cell.length_a   1.000
_cell.length_b   1.000
_cell.length_c   1.000
_cell.angle_alpha   90.00
_cell.angle_beta   90.00
_cell.angle_gamma   90.00
#
_symmetry.space_group_name_H-M   'P 1'
#
loop_
_entity.id
_entity.type
_entity.pdbx_description
1 polymer ?
#
loop_
_entity_poly.entity_id
_entity_poly.type
_entity_poly.pdbx_seq_one_letter_code
_entity_poly.pdbx_strand_id
1 'polypeptide(L)'
;MRLIIISDIIGEKPHNYREISDAESIISKQIDYVLDNTTYGGNYNEFVLFIRSRIDYTSTLLFEDESAVYLPTQKNIFLYCTIEHTKLTTDSEIKTEFCVKILQALNTLKDLPLKGLEKARLYQDIETAMINNGWIIKRALEDNGWLFKESTTKEIVSQEVSYQGLLTLTETDFWNIIDRVNIQTASESSIESDIEFLRSELLLKSVLSLDVADIIGFEGYWKENIRKLDNYDVKACLYIIADYISDDIYLYFRHWFLMRGQAAIKLFMEQPNTAVSFLDAQLDLYDGEKFMNIADRAYTEKIGLVSNHELLPSYIHKSKSYDNYETLGVRCPIDELPIIYSRIWKIFRE
;
A
#
# COMPACT_ATOMS: atom_id res chain seq x y z
N MET A 1 23.01 5.61 10.03
CA MET A 1 23.19 4.66 8.92
C MET A 1 21.90 4.53 8.13
N ARG A 2 21.92 4.85 6.83
CA ARG A 2 20.79 4.70 5.88
C ARG A 2 21.01 3.47 5.00
N LEU A 3 19.97 2.69 4.69
CA LEU A 3 20.01 1.65 3.66
C LEU A 3 19.83 2.32 2.27
N ILE A 4 20.44 1.79 1.22
CA ILE A 4 20.37 2.27 -0.15
C ILE A 4 20.28 1.03 -1.02
N ILE A 5 19.34 0.97 -1.95
CA ILE A 5 19.16 -0.19 -2.82
C ILE A 5 19.39 0.25 -4.26
N ILE A 6 20.25 -0.46 -5.00
CA ILE A 6 20.60 -0.14 -6.39
C ILE A 6 20.34 -1.35 -7.28
N SER A 7 19.57 -1.14 -8.35
CA SER A 7 19.19 -2.15 -9.34
C SER A 7 19.76 -1.81 -10.72
N ASP A 8 20.31 -2.79 -11.43
CA ASP A 8 20.76 -2.62 -12.83
C ASP A 8 20.33 -3.83 -13.70
N ILE A 9 19.86 -3.54 -14.92
CA ILE A 9 19.34 -4.52 -15.90
C ILE A 9 20.12 -4.34 -17.21
N ILE A 10 20.80 -5.39 -17.69
CA ILE A 10 21.66 -5.30 -18.90
C ILE A 10 21.31 -6.44 -19.87
N GLY A 11 20.99 -6.13 -21.14
CA GLY A 11 20.87 -7.13 -22.23
C GLY A 11 20.48 -6.59 -23.62
N GLU A 12 20.92 -7.24 -24.71
CA GLU A 12 20.39 -7.06 -26.08
C GLU A 12 19.54 -8.28 -26.50
N LYS A 13 18.25 -8.01 -26.80
CA LYS A 13 17.17 -8.88 -27.36
C LYS A 13 17.16 -10.38 -27.02
N PRO A 14 16.04 -10.84 -26.44
CA PRO A 14 15.32 -11.96 -27.04
C PRO A 14 13.80 -11.76 -27.10
N HIS A 15 13.17 -12.30 -28.14
CA HIS A 15 11.75 -12.12 -28.47
C HIS A 15 10.75 -12.96 -27.61
N ASN A 16 10.99 -13.16 -26.30
CA ASN A 16 10.10 -13.88 -25.35
C ASN A 16 9.51 -12.96 -24.25
N TYR A 17 8.40 -13.37 -23.62
CA TYR A 17 7.40 -12.59 -22.83
C TYR A 17 7.94 -11.46 -21.87
N ARG A 18 8.43 -10.38 -22.50
CA ARG A 18 8.69 -8.97 -22.13
C ARG A 18 9.33 -8.63 -20.77
N GLU A 19 10.67 -8.74 -20.78
CA GLU A 19 11.71 -8.14 -19.91
C GLU A 19 11.61 -8.24 -18.36
N ILE A 20 11.45 -9.42 -17.78
CA ILE A 20 10.17 -10.11 -17.61
C ILE A 20 9.59 -9.57 -16.29
N SER A 21 8.49 -8.83 -16.45
CA SER A 21 7.83 -7.94 -15.47
C SER A 21 8.77 -6.88 -14.85
N ASP A 22 9.66 -6.36 -15.70
CA ASP A 22 10.53 -5.18 -15.68
C ASP A 22 11.18 -4.83 -14.33
N ALA A 23 12.01 -5.81 -13.93
CA ALA A 23 12.74 -5.99 -12.68
C ALA A 23 11.87 -5.98 -11.41
N GLU A 24 10.69 -6.61 -11.56
CA GLU A 24 9.57 -6.78 -10.61
C GLU A 24 9.57 -5.80 -9.41
N SER A 25 9.11 -4.55 -9.58
CA SER A 25 9.24 -3.69 -10.75
C SER A 25 10.06 -2.47 -10.32
N ILE A 26 11.38 -2.66 -10.48
CA ILE A 26 12.52 -1.90 -9.94
C ILE A 26 12.60 -2.06 -8.41
N ILE A 27 12.74 -3.35 -8.04
CA ILE A 27 12.97 -3.92 -6.70
C ILE A 27 12.01 -3.30 -5.71
N SER A 28 10.76 -3.68 -5.97
CA SER A 28 9.57 -2.85 -5.89
C SER A 28 9.75 -1.60 -5.04
N LYS A 29 10.21 -0.58 -5.79
CA LYS A 29 10.50 0.83 -5.50
C LYS A 29 11.41 1.07 -4.29
N GLN A 30 12.49 0.30 -4.31
CA GLN A 30 13.66 0.30 -3.43
C GLN A 30 13.29 -0.03 -1.99
N ILE A 31 12.63 -1.20 -1.88
CA ILE A 31 11.98 -1.78 -0.69
C ILE A 31 11.42 -0.64 0.14
N ASP A 32 10.45 -0.06 -0.56
CA ASP A 32 9.79 1.23 -0.48
C ASP A 32 10.54 2.26 0.36
N TYR A 33 11.47 2.87 -0.38
CA TYR A 33 12.32 4.00 -0.04
C TYR A 33 12.84 3.99 1.40
N VAL A 34 13.42 2.83 1.73
CA VAL A 34 14.36 2.69 2.84
C VAL A 34 13.69 3.03 4.15
N LEU A 35 12.71 2.22 4.52
CA LEU A 35 12.30 2.14 5.92
C LEU A 35 12.01 3.57 6.44
N ASP A 36 11.36 4.35 5.55
CA ASP A 36 11.19 5.82 5.43
C ASP A 36 11.96 6.71 6.42
N ASN A 37 13.28 6.55 6.43
CA ASN A 37 14.28 7.37 7.14
C ASN A 37 14.58 7.01 8.61
N THR A 38 14.31 5.79 9.04
CA THR A 38 14.71 5.29 10.36
C THR A 38 16.23 5.20 10.51
N THR A 39 16.78 5.49 11.71
CA THR A 39 18.21 5.29 12.01
C THR A 39 18.44 4.04 12.86
N TYR A 40 19.25 3.11 12.36
CA TYR A 40 19.62 1.88 13.08
C TYR A 40 20.87 2.05 13.99
N GLY A 41 21.27 3.30 14.29
CA GLY A 41 22.45 3.66 15.10
C GLY A 41 23.57 4.44 14.38
N GLY A 42 24.46 5.06 15.16
CA GLY A 42 25.13 6.34 14.85
C GLY A 42 26.63 6.37 14.51
N ASN A 43 27.25 5.30 13.99
CA ASN A 43 28.68 5.33 13.60
C ASN A 43 28.97 5.06 12.11
N TYR A 44 27.99 4.58 11.34
CA TYR A 44 28.09 4.27 9.91
C TYR A 44 27.24 5.23 9.09
N ASN A 45 27.75 5.61 7.92
CA ASN A 45 27.13 6.60 7.06
C ASN A 45 26.00 5.94 6.25
N GLU A 46 26.32 4.90 5.47
CA GLU A 46 25.39 4.25 4.53
C GLU A 46 25.57 2.71 4.49
N PHE A 47 24.53 2.00 4.08
CA PHE A 47 24.49 0.57 3.81
C PHE A 47 23.87 0.40 2.43
N VAL A 48 24.50 -0.32 1.51
CA VAL A 48 24.10 -0.36 0.10
C VAL A 48 23.90 -1.81 -0.35
N LEU A 49 22.71 -2.14 -0.85
CA LEU A 49 22.37 -3.43 -1.44
C LEU A 49 22.29 -3.27 -2.97
N PHE A 50 23.17 -3.96 -3.69
CA PHE A 50 23.17 -4.04 -5.14
C PHE A 50 22.51 -5.34 -5.59
N ILE A 51 21.54 -5.23 -6.49
CA ILE A 51 20.90 -6.39 -7.12
C ILE A 51 21.08 -6.27 -8.63
N ARG A 52 21.70 -7.28 -9.24
CA ARG A 52 21.99 -7.31 -10.68
C ARG A 52 21.27 -8.45 -11.35
N SER A 53 20.50 -8.11 -12.40
CA SER A 53 19.90 -9.07 -13.34
C SER A 53 20.79 -9.14 -14.58
N ARG A 54 21.30 -10.33 -14.95
CA ARG A 54 22.29 -10.48 -16.03
C ARG A 54 21.69 -11.23 -17.22
N ILE A 55 21.72 -10.59 -18.40
CA ILE A 55 21.72 -11.25 -19.70
C ILE A 55 23.14 -11.10 -20.26
N ASP A 56 23.70 -12.18 -20.77
CA ASP A 56 25.14 -12.37 -21.02
C ASP A 56 25.87 -11.15 -21.61
N TYR A 57 26.87 -10.67 -20.85
CA TYR A 57 27.98 -9.89 -21.38
C TYR A 57 29.30 -10.38 -20.80
N THR A 58 30.23 -10.66 -21.70
CA THR A 58 31.65 -10.83 -21.45
C THR A 58 32.29 -9.46 -21.19
N SER A 59 32.04 -8.87 -20.03
CA SER A 59 32.92 -7.83 -19.50
C SER A 59 33.24 -8.15 -18.04
N THR A 60 34.49 -8.54 -17.85
CA THR A 60 35.18 -8.77 -16.59
C THR A 60 35.27 -7.45 -15.82
N LEU A 61 34.22 -7.12 -15.07
CA LEU A 61 34.35 -6.27 -13.90
C LEU A 61 34.46 -7.19 -12.68
N LEU A 62 35.60 -7.07 -12.00
CA LEU A 62 36.08 -7.81 -10.85
C LEU A 62 35.03 -7.95 -9.74
N PHE A 63 34.24 -9.01 -9.79
CA PHE A 63 33.44 -9.49 -8.66
C PHE A 63 33.58 -11.01 -8.64
N GLU A 64 34.71 -11.47 -8.10
CA GLU A 64 34.92 -12.90 -7.84
C GLU A 64 34.11 -13.28 -6.60
N ASP A 65 33.27 -14.30 -6.79
CA ASP A 65 32.37 -14.95 -5.85
C ASP A 65 31.13 -14.17 -5.39
N GLU A 66 29.99 -14.86 -5.46
CA GLU A 66 28.61 -14.40 -5.27
C GLU A 66 28.25 -13.93 -3.84
N SER A 67 29.17 -13.28 -3.14
CA SER A 67 28.99 -12.92 -1.73
C SER A 67 29.63 -11.58 -1.40
N ALA A 68 28.78 -10.62 -1.01
CA ALA A 68 29.05 -9.41 -0.22
C ALA A 68 30.51 -8.87 -0.20
N VAL A 69 30.76 -7.75 -0.90
CA VAL A 69 32.07 -7.08 -0.88
C VAL A 69 32.09 -6.00 0.22
N TYR A 70 32.72 -6.28 1.36
CA TYR A 70 32.97 -5.26 2.39
C TYR A 70 34.17 -4.38 2.03
N LEU A 71 33.95 -3.10 1.70
CA LEU A 71 35.00 -2.11 1.50
C LEU A 71 35.05 -1.13 2.68
N PRO A 72 35.96 -1.30 3.66
CA PRO A 72 35.99 -0.50 4.88
C PRO A 72 36.43 0.96 4.71
N THR A 73 36.69 1.43 3.49
CA THR A 73 37.40 2.70 3.32
C THR A 73 36.55 3.95 3.52
N GLN A 74 35.22 3.85 3.69
CA GLN A 74 34.34 5.01 3.90
C GLN A 74 33.15 4.78 4.86
N LYS A 75 33.23 3.82 5.81
CA LYS A 75 32.14 3.46 6.74
C LYS A 75 30.83 3.01 6.06
N ASN A 76 30.94 2.47 4.85
CA ASN A 76 29.82 1.95 4.07
C ASN A 76 29.92 0.42 3.99
N ILE A 77 28.76 -0.26 3.97
CA ILE A 77 28.68 -1.72 3.82
C ILE A 77 27.99 -2.01 2.49
N PHE A 78 28.57 -2.88 1.66
CA PHE A 78 28.00 -3.26 0.36
C PHE A 78 27.61 -4.74 0.36
N LEU A 79 26.36 -5.02 0.04
CA LEU A 79 25.88 -6.36 -0.26
C LEU A 79 25.56 -6.46 -1.74
N TYR A 80 25.88 -7.59 -2.35
CA TYR A 80 25.67 -7.84 -3.77
C TYR A 80 24.97 -9.19 -3.94
N CYS A 81 23.92 -9.23 -4.75
CA CYS A 81 23.30 -10.49 -5.19
C CYS A 81 23.08 -10.48 -6.71
N THR A 82 23.23 -11.66 -7.31
CA THR A 82 22.99 -11.90 -8.74
C THR A 82 21.94 -12.98 -8.90
N ILE A 83 21.07 -12.80 -9.90
CA ILE A 83 20.03 -13.77 -10.25
C ILE A 83 20.30 -14.22 -11.69
N GLU A 84 20.45 -15.52 -11.88
CA GLU A 84 20.69 -16.11 -13.21
C GLU A 84 19.36 -16.56 -13.84
N HIS A 85 19.04 -16.01 -15.01
CA HIS A 85 17.72 -16.10 -15.60
C HIS A 85 17.49 -17.33 -16.49
N THR A 86 18.54 -18.08 -16.82
CA THR A 86 18.52 -19.04 -17.95
C THR A 86 17.64 -20.29 -17.73
N LYS A 87 17.02 -20.45 -16.55
CA LYS A 87 16.23 -21.65 -16.18
C LYS A 87 14.83 -21.38 -15.64
N LEU A 88 14.44 -20.13 -15.42
CA LEU A 88 13.17 -19.78 -14.76
C LEU A 88 12.07 -19.56 -15.79
N THR A 89 10.90 -20.16 -15.59
CA THR A 89 9.84 -20.19 -16.61
C THR A 89 8.48 -19.67 -16.15
N THR A 90 8.30 -19.46 -14.84
CA THR A 90 7.05 -18.98 -14.23
C THR A 90 7.29 -17.88 -13.17
N ASP A 91 6.31 -17.00 -12.95
CA ASP A 91 6.38 -15.91 -11.95
C ASP A 91 6.66 -16.41 -10.52
N SER A 92 6.10 -17.57 -10.15
CA SER A 92 6.32 -18.15 -8.83
C SER A 92 7.77 -18.64 -8.63
N GLU A 93 8.39 -19.17 -9.68
CA GLU A 93 9.80 -19.59 -9.65
C GLU A 93 10.72 -18.37 -9.53
N ILE A 94 10.37 -17.29 -10.24
CA ILE A 94 11.10 -16.03 -10.20
C ILE A 94 11.05 -15.40 -8.79
N LYS A 95 9.87 -15.30 -8.16
CA LYS A 95 9.71 -14.75 -6.79
C LYS A 95 10.47 -15.54 -5.74
N THR A 96 10.46 -16.86 -5.86
CA THR A 96 11.19 -17.75 -4.93
C THR A 96 12.68 -17.49 -4.99
N GLU A 97 13.24 -17.42 -6.19
CA GLU A 97 14.68 -17.21 -6.38
C GLU A 97 15.14 -15.85 -5.84
N PHE A 98 14.33 -14.80 -6.03
CA PHE A 98 14.58 -13.48 -5.46
C PHE A 98 14.66 -13.50 -3.92
N CYS A 99 13.69 -14.13 -3.25
CA CYS A 99 13.65 -14.23 -1.79
C CYS A 99 14.89 -14.95 -1.23
N VAL A 100 15.27 -16.06 -1.86
CA VAL A 100 16.42 -16.86 -1.43
C VAL A 100 17.71 -16.02 -1.51
N LYS A 101 17.94 -15.31 -2.61
CA LYS A 101 19.18 -14.52 -2.80
C LYS A 101 19.29 -13.35 -1.83
N ILE A 102 18.20 -12.66 -1.48
CA ILE A 102 18.24 -11.57 -0.48
C ILE A 102 18.51 -12.12 0.93
N LEU A 103 17.86 -13.22 1.33
CA LEU A 103 18.09 -13.83 2.64
C LEU A 103 19.53 -14.36 2.78
N GLN A 104 20.09 -14.91 1.72
CA GLN A 104 21.51 -15.31 1.69
C GLN A 104 22.43 -14.12 1.90
N ALA A 105 22.20 -13.00 1.19
CA ALA A 105 22.96 -11.77 1.37
C ALA A 105 22.86 -11.23 2.80
N LEU A 106 21.66 -11.21 3.40
CA LEU A 106 21.45 -10.77 4.78
C LEU A 106 22.13 -11.67 5.81
N ASN A 107 22.14 -12.99 5.60
CA ASN A 107 22.79 -13.91 6.52
C ASN A 107 24.30 -13.67 6.64
N THR A 108 24.95 -13.14 5.59
CA THR A 108 26.38 -12.75 5.65
C THR A 108 26.65 -11.66 6.71
N LEU A 109 25.66 -10.85 7.09
CA LEU A 109 25.79 -9.82 8.12
C LEU A 109 25.79 -10.38 9.54
N LYS A 110 25.29 -11.61 9.75
CA LYS A 110 25.14 -12.22 11.08
C LYS A 110 26.46 -12.26 11.83
N ASP A 111 27.52 -12.67 11.14
CA ASP A 111 28.84 -12.93 11.73
C ASP A 111 29.78 -11.70 11.71
N LEU A 112 29.39 -10.60 11.06
CA LEU A 112 30.22 -9.39 11.00
C LEU A 112 30.16 -8.58 12.32
N PRO A 113 31.30 -8.12 12.86
CA PRO A 113 31.34 -7.38 14.14
C PRO A 113 30.95 -5.89 13.99
N LEU A 114 29.74 -5.63 13.49
CA LEU A 114 29.19 -4.29 13.25
C LEU A 114 28.64 -3.67 14.54
N LYS A 115 29.52 -3.06 15.35
CA LYS A 115 29.13 -2.41 16.61
C LYS A 115 28.22 -1.21 16.37
N GLY A 116 27.06 -1.18 17.02
CA GLY A 116 26.10 -0.07 16.95
C GLY A 116 25.07 -0.17 15.84
N LEU A 117 24.97 -1.32 15.15
CA LEU A 117 23.88 -1.64 14.22
C LEU A 117 22.84 -2.53 14.91
N GLU A 118 21.58 -2.09 14.94
CA GLU A 118 20.45 -2.89 15.42
C GLU A 118 20.03 -3.99 14.42
N LYS A 119 20.86 -5.04 14.28
CA LYS A 119 20.67 -6.10 13.28
C LYS A 119 19.31 -6.81 13.37
N ALA A 120 18.84 -7.11 14.58
CA ALA A 120 17.59 -7.83 14.79
C ALA A 120 16.39 -7.07 14.21
N ARG A 121 16.38 -5.74 14.38
CA ARG A 121 15.36 -4.85 13.84
C ARG A 121 15.42 -4.77 12.31
N LEU A 122 16.63 -4.59 11.76
CA LEU A 122 16.85 -4.60 10.31
C LEU A 122 16.34 -5.89 9.64
N TYR A 123 16.58 -7.06 10.25
CA TYR A 123 16.07 -8.32 9.70
C TYR A 123 14.55 -8.41 9.72
N GLN A 124 13.92 -8.06 10.84
CA GLN A 124 12.48 -8.08 10.99
C GLN A 124 11.77 -7.16 10.01
N ASP A 125 12.32 -5.96 9.79
CA ASP A 125 11.74 -4.98 8.88
C ASP A 125 11.80 -5.48 7.41
N ILE A 126 12.92 -6.08 7.00
CA ILE A 126 13.08 -6.64 5.64
C ILE A 126 12.18 -7.86 5.43
N GLU A 127 12.08 -8.74 6.43
CA GLU A 127 11.18 -9.90 6.38
C GLU A 127 9.72 -9.46 6.19
N THR A 128 9.29 -8.47 6.96
CA THR A 128 7.93 -7.90 6.88
C THR A 128 7.66 -7.36 5.47
N ALA A 129 8.61 -6.63 4.89
CA ALA A 129 8.49 -6.12 3.54
C ALA A 129 8.34 -7.26 2.50
N MET A 130 9.08 -8.36 2.65
CA MET A 130 8.97 -9.52 1.75
C MET A 130 7.62 -10.23 1.86
N ILE A 131 7.08 -10.37 3.08
CA ILE A 131 5.75 -10.97 3.31
C ILE A 131 4.67 -10.12 2.64
N ASN A 132 4.71 -8.80 2.85
CA ASN A 132 3.71 -7.87 2.32
C ASN A 132 3.69 -7.82 0.79
N ASN A 133 4.85 -7.99 0.16
CA ASN A 133 4.97 -8.08 -1.29
C ASN A 133 4.60 -9.48 -1.84
N GLY A 134 4.20 -10.42 -0.97
CA GLY A 134 3.83 -11.77 -1.35
C GLY A 134 5.00 -12.62 -1.86
N TRP A 135 6.21 -12.34 -1.40
CA TRP A 135 7.43 -12.99 -1.89
C TRP A 135 7.79 -14.27 -1.11
N ILE A 136 7.32 -14.43 0.13
CA ILE A 136 7.66 -15.62 0.93
C ILE A 136 6.84 -16.84 0.51
N ILE A 137 7.54 -17.84 -0.03
CA ILE A 137 7.02 -19.20 -0.17
C ILE A 137 7.61 -20.04 0.96
N LYS A 138 6.73 -20.65 1.78
CA LYS A 138 7.04 -21.46 2.98
C LYS A 138 8.26 -22.39 2.85
N ARG A 139 8.51 -22.92 1.64
CA ARG A 139 9.62 -23.82 1.31
C ARG A 139 11.01 -23.17 1.39
N ALA A 140 11.14 -21.88 1.04
CA ALA A 140 12.44 -21.18 1.03
C ALA A 140 13.03 -20.93 2.43
N LEU A 141 12.16 -20.83 3.46
CA LEU A 141 12.54 -20.62 4.86
C LEU A 141 13.05 -21.90 5.52
N GLU A 142 12.43 -23.03 5.20
CA GLU A 142 12.77 -24.35 5.74
C GLU A 142 14.14 -24.84 5.22
N ASP A 143 14.43 -24.63 3.93
CA ASP A 143 15.65 -25.14 3.29
C ASP A 143 16.94 -24.36 3.66
N ASN A 144 16.82 -23.12 4.15
CA ASN A 144 17.98 -22.27 4.50
C ASN A 144 18.29 -22.22 6.01
N GLY A 145 17.68 -23.10 6.82
CA GLY A 145 17.98 -23.20 8.25
C GLY A 145 17.52 -22.02 9.10
N TRP A 146 16.54 -21.24 8.60
CA TRP A 146 15.88 -20.19 9.38
C TRP A 146 14.82 -20.84 10.29
N LEU A 147 15.30 -21.51 11.34
CA LEU A 147 14.46 -21.92 12.46
C LEU A 147 14.26 -20.71 13.36
N PHE A 148 13.10 -20.07 13.25
CA PHE A 148 12.65 -19.13 14.25
C PHE A 148 12.65 -19.86 15.61
N LYS A 149 13.44 -19.37 16.56
CA LYS A 149 13.08 -19.55 17.96
C LYS A 149 11.71 -18.90 18.06
N GLU A 150 10.71 -19.70 18.44
CA GLU A 150 9.39 -19.24 18.87
C GLU A 150 9.58 -18.02 19.77
N SER A 151 9.56 -16.82 19.18
CA SER A 151 9.08 -15.66 19.89
C SER A 151 7.68 -16.05 20.24
N THR A 152 7.34 -15.89 21.51
CA THR A 152 6.10 -16.31 22.14
C THR A 152 4.94 -15.77 21.32
N THR A 153 4.54 -16.55 20.32
CA THR A 153 3.28 -16.51 19.63
C THR A 153 2.30 -16.72 20.76
N LYS A 154 1.73 -15.61 21.25
CA LYS A 154 0.36 -15.68 21.75
C LYS A 154 -0.36 -16.48 20.69
N GLU A 155 -0.83 -17.67 21.08
CA GLU A 155 -1.44 -18.66 20.21
C GLU A 155 -2.19 -17.95 19.09
N ILE A 156 -1.64 -18.03 17.87
CA ILE A 156 -2.35 -17.62 16.67
C ILE A 156 -3.46 -18.64 16.56
N VAL A 157 -4.59 -18.28 17.16
CA VAL A 157 -5.83 -19.02 17.04
C VAL A 157 -6.19 -18.96 15.58
N SER A 158 -5.88 -20.04 14.87
CA SER A 158 -6.42 -20.38 13.56
C SER A 158 -7.91 -20.73 13.71
N GLN A 159 -8.71 -19.81 14.22
CA GLN A 159 -10.15 -19.89 14.05
C GLN A 159 -10.45 -19.15 12.77
N GLU A 160 -10.91 -19.89 11.76
CA GLU A 160 -11.88 -19.33 10.82
C GLU A 160 -13.07 -18.86 11.67
N VAL A 161 -13.00 -17.64 12.18
CA VAL A 161 -14.12 -17.03 12.89
C VAL A 161 -15.14 -16.71 11.82
N SER A 162 -16.23 -17.46 11.78
CA SER A 162 -17.42 -17.05 11.05
C SER A 162 -17.93 -15.76 11.69
N TYR A 163 -17.62 -14.61 11.08
CA TYR A 163 -18.00 -13.28 11.58
C TYR A 163 -19.50 -12.97 11.41
N GLN A 164 -20.21 -13.80 10.64
CA GLN A 164 -21.64 -13.68 10.39
C GLN A 164 -22.45 -14.06 11.63
N GLY A 165 -22.61 -13.07 12.53
CA GLY A 165 -23.34 -13.19 13.80
C GLY A 165 -22.67 -12.50 14.99
N LEU A 166 -21.42 -12.04 14.84
CA LEU A 166 -20.64 -11.35 15.89
C LEU A 166 -20.46 -9.85 15.63
N LEU A 167 -20.88 -9.37 14.45
CA LEU A 167 -20.85 -7.97 14.08
C LEU A 167 -21.89 -7.19 14.88
N THR A 168 -21.44 -6.24 15.70
CA THR A 168 -22.30 -5.32 16.43
C THR A 168 -22.39 -3.94 15.77
N LEU A 169 -21.41 -3.60 14.92
CA LEU A 169 -21.40 -2.36 14.15
C LEU A 169 -22.57 -2.28 13.16
N THR A 170 -23.39 -1.24 13.31
CA THR A 170 -24.45 -0.90 12.35
C THR A 170 -23.97 0.10 11.30
N GLU A 171 -24.72 0.27 10.21
CA GLU A 171 -24.43 1.32 9.22
C GLU A 171 -24.48 2.72 9.87
N THR A 172 -25.37 2.92 10.84
CA THR A 172 -25.45 4.15 11.62
C THR A 172 -24.17 4.37 12.44
N ASP A 173 -23.60 3.32 13.05
CA ASP A 173 -22.34 3.44 13.78
C ASP A 173 -21.17 3.77 12.88
N PHE A 174 -21.13 3.17 11.68
CA PHE A 174 -20.17 3.52 10.63
C PHE A 174 -20.20 5.02 10.31
N TRP A 175 -21.39 5.57 10.00
CA TRP A 175 -21.51 7.00 9.71
C TRP A 175 -21.19 7.89 10.91
N ASN A 176 -21.59 7.48 12.12
CA ASN A 176 -21.25 8.20 13.34
C ASN A 176 -19.73 8.27 13.57
N ILE A 177 -18.95 7.28 13.14
CA ILE A 177 -17.48 7.35 13.18
C ILE A 177 -16.96 8.45 12.24
N ILE A 178 -17.44 8.48 10.99
CA ILE A 178 -17.06 9.50 9.99
C ILE A 178 -17.42 10.91 10.48
N ASP A 179 -18.61 11.07 11.05
CA ASP A 179 -19.08 12.36 11.56
C ASP A 179 -18.22 12.84 12.74
N ARG A 180 -17.88 11.94 13.68
CA ARG A 180 -16.97 12.28 14.79
C ARG A 180 -15.59 12.72 14.28
N VAL A 181 -15.04 12.00 13.30
CA VAL A 181 -13.76 12.36 12.68
C VAL A 181 -13.86 13.76 12.07
N ASN A 182 -14.91 14.04 11.30
CA ASN A 182 -15.10 15.36 10.68
C ASN A 182 -15.26 16.49 11.70
N ILE A 183 -16.02 16.28 12.78
CA ILE A 183 -16.17 17.26 13.86
C ILE A 183 -14.81 17.52 14.54
N GLN A 184 -14.05 16.46 14.83
CA GLN A 184 -12.77 16.57 15.50
C GLN A 184 -11.73 17.25 14.60
N THR A 185 -11.64 16.87 13.32
CA THR A 185 -10.79 17.53 12.33
C THR A 185 -11.09 19.03 12.25
N ALA A 186 -12.35 19.43 12.18
CA ALA A 186 -12.74 20.84 12.12
C ALA A 186 -12.33 21.64 13.37
N SER A 187 -12.18 20.97 14.52
CA SER A 187 -11.72 21.61 15.77
C SER A 187 -10.19 21.68 15.89
N GLU A 188 -9.47 20.81 15.20
CA GLU A 188 -8.00 20.65 15.32
C GLU A 188 -7.23 21.24 14.13
N SER A 189 -7.88 21.48 12.98
CA SER A 189 -7.23 21.99 11.78
C SER A 189 -6.99 23.50 11.86
N SER A 190 -5.73 23.92 11.87
CA SER A 190 -5.31 25.33 11.71
C SER A 190 -4.81 25.66 10.29
N ILE A 191 -4.53 24.65 9.45
CA ILE A 191 -4.03 24.77 8.08
C ILE A 191 -4.71 23.69 7.22
N GLU A 192 -5.13 24.06 6.01
CA GLU A 192 -5.92 23.23 5.09
C GLU A 192 -5.13 22.06 4.47
N SER A 193 -3.80 22.22 4.27
CA SER A 193 -2.94 21.23 3.61
C SER A 193 -2.77 19.91 4.35
N ASP A 194 -3.08 19.85 5.66
CA ASP A 194 -2.92 18.65 6.49
C ASP A 194 -4.26 18.00 6.90
N ILE A 195 -5.38 18.53 6.40
CA ILE A 195 -6.71 18.11 6.83
C ILE A 195 -6.99 16.64 6.51
N GLU A 196 -6.69 16.17 5.30
CA GLU A 196 -6.97 14.78 4.91
C GLU A 196 -6.04 13.79 5.61
N PHE A 197 -4.80 14.19 5.89
CA PHE A 197 -3.89 13.41 6.73
C PHE A 197 -4.45 13.28 8.16
N LEU A 198 -4.83 14.40 8.78
CA LEU A 198 -5.42 14.41 10.11
C LEU A 198 -6.70 13.56 10.16
N ARG A 199 -7.58 13.67 9.17
CA ARG A 199 -8.76 12.80 9.04
C ARG A 199 -8.38 11.33 9.02
N SER A 200 -7.37 10.94 8.25
CA SER A 200 -6.94 9.55 8.13
C SER A 200 -6.44 8.99 9.46
N GLU A 201 -5.68 9.78 10.22
CA GLU A 201 -5.14 9.37 11.52
C GLU A 201 -6.23 9.31 12.60
N LEU A 202 -7.15 10.27 12.61
CA LEU A 202 -8.33 10.24 13.49
C LEU A 202 -9.27 9.08 13.16
N LEU A 203 -9.42 8.75 11.88
CA LEU A 203 -10.22 7.62 11.43
C LEU A 203 -9.56 6.31 11.87
N LEU A 204 -8.24 6.16 11.65
CA LEU A 204 -7.48 5.01 12.13
C LEU A 204 -7.66 4.82 13.64
N LYS A 205 -7.46 5.88 14.43
CA LYS A 205 -7.64 5.84 15.88
C LYS A 205 -9.06 5.42 16.28
N SER A 206 -10.07 5.91 15.56
CA SER A 206 -11.47 5.57 15.81
C SER A 206 -11.75 4.11 15.49
N VAL A 207 -11.28 3.61 14.35
CA VAL A 207 -11.47 2.21 13.92
C VAL A 207 -10.68 1.25 14.81
N LEU A 208 -9.46 1.59 15.21
CA LEU A 208 -8.63 0.80 16.14
C LEU A 208 -9.29 0.60 17.51
N SER A 209 -10.13 1.54 17.94
CA SER A 209 -10.89 1.43 19.19
C SER A 209 -12.04 0.42 19.13
N LEU A 210 -12.48 0.02 17.93
CA LEU A 210 -13.53 -0.98 17.73
C LEU A 210 -13.00 -2.39 17.96
N ASP A 211 -13.86 -3.31 18.39
CA ASP A 211 -13.52 -4.73 18.47
C ASP A 211 -13.22 -5.34 17.10
N VAL A 212 -12.47 -6.44 17.08
CA VAL A 212 -11.93 -7.05 15.85
C VAL A 212 -13.03 -7.34 14.82
N ALA A 213 -14.16 -7.87 15.27
CA ALA A 213 -15.32 -8.12 14.41
C ALA A 213 -15.87 -6.81 13.82
N ASP A 214 -15.95 -5.74 14.60
CA ASP A 214 -16.46 -4.44 14.16
C ASP A 214 -15.48 -3.69 13.25
N ILE A 215 -14.17 -3.92 13.37
CA ILE A 215 -13.18 -3.45 12.36
C ILE A 215 -13.46 -4.08 11.00
N ILE A 216 -13.73 -5.39 10.96
CA ILE A 216 -14.13 -6.09 9.73
C ILE A 216 -15.48 -5.57 9.23
N GLY A 217 -16.41 -5.27 10.14
CA GLY A 217 -17.69 -4.66 9.82
C GLY A 217 -17.55 -3.29 9.17
N PHE A 218 -16.65 -2.47 9.71
CA PHE A 218 -16.35 -1.13 9.21
C PHE A 218 -15.89 -1.19 7.74
N GLU A 219 -14.96 -2.08 7.41
CA GLU A 219 -14.51 -2.28 6.02
C GLU A 219 -15.65 -2.70 5.09
N GLY A 220 -16.54 -3.56 5.59
CA GLY A 220 -17.72 -4.02 4.84
C GLY A 220 -18.66 -2.86 4.45
N TYR A 221 -18.93 -1.94 5.38
CA TYR A 221 -19.72 -0.74 5.09
C TYR A 221 -18.95 0.27 4.23
N TRP A 222 -17.64 0.40 4.45
CA TRP A 222 -16.78 1.26 3.64
C TRP A 222 -16.87 0.87 2.17
N LYS A 223 -16.57 -0.40 1.84
CA LYS A 223 -16.63 -0.91 0.47
C LYS A 223 -18.02 -0.81 -0.16
N GLU A 224 -19.06 -1.10 0.61
CA GLU A 224 -20.43 -0.98 0.11
C GLU A 224 -20.76 0.46 -0.29
N ASN A 225 -20.31 1.45 0.49
CA ASN A 225 -20.54 2.86 0.17
C ASN A 225 -19.65 3.36 -0.96
N ILE A 226 -18.38 2.92 -1.06
CA ILE A 226 -17.55 3.20 -2.25
C ILE A 226 -18.19 2.66 -3.53
N ARG A 227 -18.81 1.48 -3.47
CA ARG A 227 -19.56 0.91 -4.60
C ARG A 227 -20.79 1.76 -4.94
N LYS A 228 -21.56 2.24 -3.94
CA LYS A 228 -22.69 3.17 -4.16
C LYS A 228 -22.25 4.48 -4.81
N LEU A 229 -20.99 4.89 -4.63
CA LEU A 229 -20.40 6.07 -5.26
C LEU A 229 -19.88 5.83 -6.69
N ASP A 230 -19.88 4.59 -7.21
CA ASP A 230 -19.67 4.35 -8.65
C ASP A 230 -20.93 4.80 -9.42
N ASN A 231 -21.01 6.10 -9.70
CA ASN A 231 -22.15 6.77 -10.28
C ASN A 231 -21.69 7.81 -11.33
N TYR A 232 -22.44 7.93 -12.43
CA TYR A 232 -22.14 8.88 -13.50
C TYR A 232 -22.14 10.35 -13.06
N ASP A 233 -22.95 10.76 -12.07
CA ASP A 233 -22.91 12.10 -11.50
C ASP A 233 -21.58 12.37 -10.78
N VAL A 234 -21.08 11.38 -10.03
CA VAL A 234 -19.78 11.45 -9.35
C VAL A 234 -18.65 11.50 -10.38
N LYS A 235 -18.73 10.70 -11.45
CA LYS A 235 -17.77 10.76 -12.57
C LYS A 235 -17.81 12.13 -13.26
N ALA A 236 -18.99 12.64 -13.57
CA ALA A 236 -19.16 13.96 -14.19
C ALA A 236 -18.55 15.07 -13.32
N CYS A 237 -18.80 15.03 -12.02
CA CYS A 237 -18.19 15.95 -11.06
C CYS A 237 -16.66 15.90 -11.12
N LEU A 238 -16.06 14.70 -11.02
CA LEU A 238 -14.60 14.55 -11.12
C LEU A 238 -14.06 15.03 -12.47
N TYR A 239 -14.73 14.72 -13.58
CA TYR A 239 -14.32 15.17 -14.91
C TYR A 239 -14.28 16.70 -15.01
N ILE A 240 -15.28 17.38 -14.45
CA ILE A 240 -15.35 18.86 -14.44
C ILE A 240 -14.23 19.46 -13.59
N ILE A 241 -13.78 18.77 -12.54
CA ILE A 241 -12.67 19.23 -11.71
C ILE A 241 -11.33 18.97 -12.43
N ALA A 242 -11.09 17.70 -12.82
CA ALA A 242 -9.77 17.20 -13.22
C ALA A 242 -9.47 17.23 -14.73
N ASP A 243 -10.48 17.35 -15.58
CA ASP A 243 -10.39 17.35 -17.06
C ASP A 243 -10.04 16.00 -17.67
N TYR A 244 -9.84 15.00 -16.82
CA TYR A 244 -9.67 13.61 -17.18
C TYR A 244 -10.12 12.71 -16.03
N ILE A 245 -10.35 11.44 -16.34
CA ILE A 245 -10.63 10.40 -15.35
C ILE A 245 -9.76 9.18 -15.68
N SER A 246 -8.97 8.73 -14.72
CA SER A 246 -8.40 7.38 -14.70
C SER A 246 -9.11 6.55 -13.62
N ASP A 247 -8.94 5.24 -13.67
CA ASP A 247 -9.53 4.33 -12.67
C ASP A 247 -9.03 4.65 -11.26
N ASP A 248 -7.73 4.91 -11.09
CA ASP A 248 -7.11 5.23 -9.79
C ASP A 248 -7.63 6.56 -9.22
N ILE A 249 -7.64 7.62 -10.02
CA ILE A 249 -8.11 8.93 -9.56
C ILE A 249 -9.59 8.87 -9.22
N TYR A 250 -10.38 8.12 -10.00
CA TYR A 250 -11.78 7.93 -9.69
C TYR A 250 -11.99 7.13 -8.40
N LEU A 251 -11.16 6.14 -8.15
CA LEU A 251 -11.18 5.41 -6.89
C LEU A 251 -10.83 6.33 -5.72
N TYR A 252 -9.71 7.06 -5.79
CA TYR A 252 -9.25 7.95 -4.73
C TYR A 252 -10.28 9.05 -4.45
N PHE A 253 -10.87 9.63 -5.50
CA PHE A 253 -11.94 10.62 -5.37
C PHE A 253 -13.15 10.07 -4.61
N ARG A 254 -13.56 8.81 -4.85
CA ARG A 254 -14.70 8.20 -4.11
C ARG A 254 -14.37 7.98 -2.64
N HIS A 255 -13.14 7.60 -2.30
CA HIS A 255 -12.70 7.48 -0.91
C HIS A 255 -12.67 8.84 -0.21
N TRP A 256 -12.17 9.87 -0.87
CA TRP A 256 -12.22 11.25 -0.39
C TRP A 256 -13.67 11.72 -0.20
N PHE A 257 -14.54 11.42 -1.18
CA PHE A 257 -15.93 11.87 -1.15
C PHE A 257 -16.72 11.16 -0.06
N LEU A 258 -16.43 9.89 0.20
CA LEU A 258 -17.03 9.13 1.31
C LEU A 258 -16.79 9.82 2.66
N MET A 259 -15.59 10.39 2.86
CA MET A 259 -15.24 11.14 4.07
C MET A 259 -16.02 12.44 4.25
N ARG A 260 -16.76 12.93 3.23
CA ARG A 260 -17.66 14.09 3.42
C ARG A 260 -18.90 13.73 4.25
N GLY A 261 -19.13 12.44 4.50
CA GLY A 261 -20.20 11.93 5.35
C GLY A 261 -21.52 11.75 4.60
N GLN A 262 -22.44 11.02 5.25
CA GLN A 262 -23.69 10.56 4.63
C GLN A 262 -24.56 11.70 4.11
N ALA A 263 -24.67 12.78 4.89
CA ALA A 263 -25.51 13.92 4.55
C ALA A 263 -25.04 14.63 3.28
N ALA A 264 -23.72 14.82 3.13
CA ALA A 264 -23.13 15.44 1.94
C ALA A 264 -23.34 14.59 0.69
N ILE A 265 -23.12 13.28 0.81
CA ILE A 265 -23.34 12.33 -0.28
C ILE A 265 -24.81 12.30 -0.69
N LYS A 266 -25.72 12.21 0.27
CA LYS A 266 -27.16 12.20 -0.01
C LYS A 266 -27.58 13.48 -0.73
N LEU A 267 -27.16 14.63 -0.23
CA LEU A 267 -27.47 15.93 -0.83
C LEU A 267 -26.94 16.01 -2.26
N PHE A 268 -25.71 15.55 -2.50
CA PHE A 268 -25.12 15.49 -3.84
C PHE A 268 -25.91 14.60 -4.79
N MET A 269 -26.29 13.39 -4.36
CA MET A 269 -27.02 12.45 -5.21
C MET A 269 -28.43 12.97 -5.58
N GLU A 270 -29.05 13.77 -4.69
CA GLU A 270 -30.34 14.41 -4.97
C GLU A 270 -30.17 15.67 -5.85
N GLN A 271 -29.09 16.43 -5.65
CA GLN A 271 -28.85 17.71 -6.31
C GLN A 271 -27.35 17.90 -6.58
N PRO A 272 -26.78 17.35 -7.67
CA PRO A 272 -25.33 17.36 -7.89
C PRO A 272 -24.68 18.75 -7.83
N ASN A 273 -25.39 19.78 -8.30
CA ASN A 273 -24.94 21.18 -8.25
C ASN A 273 -24.71 21.74 -6.83
N THR A 274 -25.12 21.05 -5.76
CA THR A 274 -24.78 21.44 -4.38
C THR A 274 -23.35 21.06 -4.01
N ALA A 275 -22.66 20.24 -4.81
CA ALA A 275 -21.28 19.81 -4.55
C ALA A 275 -20.33 20.97 -4.23
N VAL A 276 -20.60 22.12 -4.84
CA VAL A 276 -19.85 23.37 -4.66
C VAL A 276 -19.66 23.80 -3.20
N SER A 277 -20.48 23.30 -2.25
CA SER A 277 -20.31 23.62 -0.83
C SER A 277 -19.17 22.87 -0.14
N PHE A 278 -18.63 21.82 -0.76
CA PHE A 278 -17.56 20.98 -0.20
C PHE A 278 -16.43 20.70 -1.19
N LEU A 279 -16.46 21.32 -2.37
CA LEU A 279 -15.41 21.29 -3.38
C LEU A 279 -14.56 22.56 -3.28
N ASP A 280 -13.23 22.40 -3.34
CA ASP A 280 -12.25 23.48 -3.46
C ASP A 280 -11.59 23.51 -4.86
N ALA A 281 -11.15 24.67 -5.35
CA ALA A 281 -10.55 24.79 -6.68
C ALA A 281 -9.22 24.00 -6.85
N GLN A 282 -8.57 23.57 -5.76
CA GLN A 282 -7.29 22.86 -5.84
C GLN A 282 -7.46 21.33 -6.02
N LEU A 283 -6.94 20.82 -7.15
CA LEU A 283 -7.04 19.41 -7.56
C LEU A 283 -6.35 18.41 -6.62
N ASP A 284 -5.22 18.81 -6.03
CA ASP A 284 -4.42 17.93 -5.15
C ASP A 284 -5.10 17.66 -3.79
N LEU A 285 -6.24 18.31 -3.50
CA LEU A 285 -7.01 18.13 -2.26
C LEU A 285 -7.98 16.94 -2.32
N TYR A 286 -8.15 16.31 -3.49
CA TYR A 286 -9.15 15.27 -3.73
C TYR A 286 -8.61 13.84 -3.71
N ASP A 287 -7.58 13.62 -2.90
CA ASP A 287 -6.94 12.32 -2.76
C ASP A 287 -7.48 11.56 -1.54
N GLY A 288 -8.08 10.40 -1.79
CA GLY A 288 -8.60 9.50 -0.78
C GLY A 288 -7.78 8.24 -0.56
N GLU A 289 -6.61 8.10 -1.19
CA GLU A 289 -5.74 6.92 -1.09
C GLU A 289 -5.45 6.54 0.37
N LYS A 290 -5.19 7.55 1.21
CA LYS A 290 -4.89 7.39 2.64
C LYS A 290 -5.99 6.69 3.44
N PHE A 291 -7.23 6.68 2.95
CA PHE A 291 -8.36 6.04 3.62
C PHE A 291 -8.56 4.57 3.22
N MET A 292 -7.93 4.10 2.14
CA MET A 292 -8.22 2.78 1.55
C MET A 292 -7.91 1.59 2.46
N ASN A 293 -6.89 1.71 3.32
CA ASN A 293 -6.38 0.59 4.12
C ASN A 293 -6.55 0.80 5.63
N ILE A 294 -7.48 1.66 6.04
CA ILE A 294 -7.65 2.01 7.46
C ILE A 294 -8.08 0.80 8.29
N ALA A 295 -9.00 -0.02 7.79
CA ALA A 295 -9.44 -1.20 8.52
C ALA A 295 -8.34 -2.26 8.63
N ASP A 296 -7.59 -2.50 7.56
CA ASP A 296 -6.47 -3.45 7.54
C ASP A 296 -5.34 -3.02 8.49
N ARG A 297 -5.02 -1.71 8.51
CA ARG A 297 -4.06 -1.13 9.47
C ARG A 297 -4.55 -1.31 10.90
N ALA A 298 -5.79 -0.91 11.20
CA ALA A 298 -6.37 -1.06 12.53
C ALA A 298 -6.42 -2.52 13.00
N TYR A 299 -6.79 -3.43 12.10
CA TYR A 299 -6.84 -4.86 12.36
C TYR A 299 -5.45 -5.40 12.70
N THR A 300 -4.45 -5.12 11.86
CA THR A 300 -3.06 -5.55 12.07
C THR A 300 -2.46 -4.97 13.34
N GLU A 301 -2.73 -3.70 13.66
CA GLU A 301 -2.30 -3.10 14.93
C GLU A 301 -2.97 -3.76 16.15
N LYS A 302 -4.24 -4.17 16.02
CA LYS A 302 -5.01 -4.76 17.13
C LYS A 302 -4.67 -6.22 17.40
N ILE A 303 -4.46 -7.03 16.36
CA ILE A 303 -4.24 -8.48 16.51
C ILE A 303 -2.78 -8.90 16.31
N GLY A 304 -1.92 -7.99 15.85
CA GLY A 304 -0.55 -8.27 15.45
C GLY A 304 -0.43 -8.66 13.98
N LEU A 305 0.80 -9.02 13.58
CA LEU A 305 1.12 -9.43 12.21
C LEU A 305 0.22 -10.58 11.75
N VAL A 306 -0.46 -10.36 10.63
CA VAL A 306 -1.34 -11.33 10.01
C VAL A 306 -0.53 -12.06 8.94
N SER A 307 -0.23 -13.34 9.18
CA SER A 307 0.59 -14.16 8.26
C SER A 307 -0.14 -14.55 6.97
N ASN A 308 -1.47 -14.39 6.93
CA ASN A 308 -2.29 -14.67 5.76
C ASN A 308 -3.10 -13.43 5.39
N HIS A 309 -2.79 -12.82 4.24
CA HIS A 309 -3.51 -11.68 3.68
C HIS A 309 -5.03 -11.93 3.52
N GLU A 310 -5.46 -13.20 3.42
CA GLU A 310 -6.87 -13.53 3.31
C GLU A 310 -7.69 -13.24 4.57
N LEU A 311 -7.01 -13.04 5.69
CA LEU A 311 -7.61 -12.68 6.97
C LEU A 311 -7.72 -11.16 7.16
N LEU A 312 -7.22 -10.35 6.22
CA LEU A 312 -7.37 -8.90 6.29
C LEU A 312 -8.83 -8.50 5.99
N PRO A 313 -9.38 -7.50 6.70
CA PRO A 313 -10.71 -6.97 6.43
C PRO A 313 -11.00 -6.73 4.94
N SER A 314 -10.05 -6.13 4.22
CA SER A 314 -10.20 -5.83 2.80
C SER A 314 -10.39 -7.10 1.96
N TYR A 315 -9.65 -8.16 2.26
CA TYR A 315 -9.78 -9.43 1.56
C TYR A 315 -11.04 -10.21 1.96
N ILE A 316 -11.42 -10.17 3.24
CA ILE A 316 -12.67 -10.77 3.72
C ILE A 316 -13.86 -10.23 2.93
N HIS A 317 -13.85 -8.95 2.60
CA HIS A 317 -14.87 -8.30 1.76
C HIS A 317 -14.48 -8.17 0.29
N LYS A 318 -13.58 -9.01 -0.24
CA LYS A 318 -13.17 -8.98 -1.65
C LYS A 318 -14.34 -9.12 -2.63
N SER A 319 -15.39 -9.85 -2.27
CA SER A 319 -16.63 -9.94 -3.07
C SER A 319 -17.37 -8.59 -3.16
N LYS A 320 -17.17 -7.72 -2.18
CA LYS A 320 -17.64 -6.32 -2.19
C LYS A 320 -16.59 -5.36 -2.78
N SER A 321 -15.57 -5.86 -3.48
CA SER A 321 -14.62 -4.99 -4.20
C SER A 321 -15.39 -4.01 -5.08
N TYR A 322 -14.84 -2.83 -5.31
CA TYR A 322 -15.40 -1.83 -6.21
C TYR A 322 -15.09 -2.13 -7.69
N ASP A 323 -14.37 -3.22 -7.98
CA ASP A 323 -14.09 -3.69 -9.33
C ASP A 323 -15.24 -4.55 -9.87
N ASN A 324 -15.62 -4.34 -11.13
CA ASN A 324 -16.61 -5.14 -11.88
C ASN A 324 -18.10 -4.91 -11.55
N TYR A 325 -18.47 -3.73 -11.09
CA TYR A 325 -19.88 -3.33 -10.96
C TYR A 325 -20.32 -2.38 -12.07
N GLU A 326 -21.62 -2.41 -12.38
CA GLU A 326 -22.21 -1.45 -13.30
C GLU A 326 -22.28 -0.07 -12.63
N THR A 327 -21.76 0.94 -13.30
CA THR A 327 -21.85 2.34 -12.86
C THR A 327 -23.30 2.77 -12.82
N LEU A 328 -23.71 3.30 -11.68
CA LEU A 328 -25.07 3.74 -11.41
C LEU A 328 -25.40 5.09 -12.08
N GLY A 329 -26.69 5.37 -12.19
CA GLY A 329 -27.19 6.63 -12.75
C GLY A 329 -27.20 6.65 -14.27
N VAL A 330 -27.30 7.84 -14.87
CA VAL A 330 -27.35 8.04 -16.32
C VAL A 330 -26.11 8.77 -16.76
N ARG A 331 -25.44 8.23 -17.78
CA ARG A 331 -24.28 8.90 -18.38
C ARG A 331 -24.71 10.20 -19.04
N CYS A 332 -24.14 11.31 -18.59
CA CYS A 332 -24.27 12.61 -19.24
C CYS A 332 -23.28 12.74 -20.42
N PRO A 333 -23.71 13.20 -21.60
CA PRO A 333 -22.81 13.66 -22.65
C PRO A 333 -21.91 14.80 -22.19
N ILE A 334 -20.67 14.84 -22.67
CA ILE A 334 -19.66 15.84 -22.23
C ILE A 334 -20.09 17.27 -22.58
N ASP A 335 -20.73 17.46 -23.73
CA ASP A 335 -21.25 18.73 -24.22
C ASP A 335 -22.45 19.26 -23.43
N GLU A 336 -23.13 18.39 -22.67
CA GLU A 336 -24.24 18.77 -21.79
C GLU A 336 -23.78 19.11 -20.35
N LEU A 337 -22.54 18.78 -19.97
CA LEU A 337 -22.00 19.03 -18.62
C LEU A 337 -22.11 20.50 -18.17
N PRO A 338 -21.82 21.53 -19.02
CA PRO A 338 -21.98 22.93 -18.63
C PRO A 338 -23.42 23.33 -18.31
N ILE A 339 -24.40 22.60 -18.85
CA ILE A 339 -25.82 22.87 -18.65
C ILE A 339 -26.31 22.14 -17.39
N ILE A 340 -26.03 20.84 -17.29
CA ILE A 340 -26.53 19.98 -16.21
C ILE A 340 -25.83 20.30 -14.88
N TYR A 341 -24.51 20.50 -14.90
CA TYR A 341 -23.69 20.80 -13.72
C TYR A 341 -23.19 22.25 -13.73
N SER A 342 -24.04 23.18 -14.14
CA SER A 342 -23.66 24.57 -14.41
C SER A 342 -22.99 25.30 -13.25
N ARG A 343 -23.33 24.98 -12.00
CA ARG A 343 -22.68 25.60 -10.83
C ARG A 343 -21.27 25.07 -10.60
N ILE A 344 -21.06 23.76 -10.78
CA ILE A 344 -19.73 23.15 -10.66
C ILE A 344 -18.86 23.62 -11.85
N TRP A 345 -19.42 23.60 -13.06
CA TRP A 345 -18.75 24.05 -14.27
C TRP A 345 -18.20 25.48 -14.12
N LYS A 346 -19.04 26.40 -13.64
CA LYS A 346 -18.65 27.80 -13.44
C LYS A 346 -17.50 28.00 -12.44
N ILE A 347 -17.25 27.07 -11.53
CA ILE A 347 -16.16 27.19 -10.55
C ILE A 347 -14.84 26.64 -11.11
N PHE A 348 -14.90 25.57 -11.90
CA PHE A 348 -13.72 24.80 -12.31
C PHE A 348 -13.32 24.98 -13.79
N ARG A 349 -14.17 25.61 -14.60
CA ARG A 349 -14.00 25.73 -16.06
C ARG A 349 -14.24 27.14 -16.61
N GLU A 350 -14.77 28.05 -15.82
CA GLU A 350 -14.92 29.48 -16.13
C GLU A 350 -14.16 30.31 -15.07
#